data_AF-A0A7Z0LFT4-F1
#
_entry.id   AF-A0A7Z0LFT4-F1
#
_cell.length_a   1.000
_cell.length_b   1.000
_cell.length_c   1.000
_cell.angle_alpha   90.00
_cell.angle_beta   90.00
_cell.angle_gamma   90.00
#
_symmetry.space_group_name_H-M   'P 1'
#
loop_
_entity.id
_entity.type
_entity.pdbx_description
1 polymer ?
#
loop_
_entity_poly.entity_id
_entity_poly.type
_entity_poly.pdbx_seq_one_letter_code
_entity_poly.pdbx_strand_id
1 'polypeptide(L)'
;MNQVMNIISSLFEPLTKIETYENIATKIAMIVIYIIVALIVIKILNKMIEQGFKIQNKSKKSNKKRSKTLISLVQNVVKYIVLFIVITTILSKFGISVEGVIASAGVVGLAVGFGAQTIVKDVITGFFIIFESQFDV
;
A
#
# COMPACT_ATOMS: atom_id res chain seq x y z
N MET A 1 14.45 38.76 30.36
CA MET A 1 15.42 37.68 30.09
C MET A 1 15.05 36.36 30.78
N ASN A 2 14.53 36.38 32.01
CA ASN A 2 14.29 35.15 32.80
C ASN A 2 13.08 34.29 32.36
N GLN A 3 12.05 34.88 31.73
CA GLN A 3 10.90 34.10 31.21
C GLN A 3 11.25 33.28 29.97
N VAL A 4 12.08 33.82 29.08
CA VAL A 4 12.57 33.10 27.89
C VAL A 4 13.44 31.91 28.30
N MET A 5 14.27 32.09 29.34
CA MET A 5 15.10 31.01 29.89
C MET A 5 14.26 29.88 30.51
N ASN A 6 13.14 30.20 31.18
CA ASN A 6 12.23 29.20 31.74
C ASN A 6 11.42 28.45 30.67
N ILE A 7 11.08 29.11 29.57
CA ILE A 7 10.43 28.45 28.42
C ILE A 7 11.41 27.49 27.75
N ILE A 8 12.66 27.93 27.54
CA ILE A 8 13.71 27.09 26.97
C ILE A 8 14.04 25.90 27.89
N SER A 9 14.13 26.08 29.21
CA SER A 9 14.37 24.97 30.13
C SER A 9 13.18 24.01 30.20
N SER A 10 11.93 24.50 30.17
CA SER A 10 10.73 23.63 30.15
C SER A 10 10.60 22.78 28.88
N LEU A 11 11.24 23.18 27.77
CA LEU A 11 11.32 22.40 26.53
C LEU A 11 12.53 21.45 26.49
N PHE A 12 13.60 21.74 27.24
CA PHE A 12 14.84 20.95 27.28
C PHE A 12 14.96 19.97 28.47
N GLU A 13 14.20 20.17 29.55
CA GLU A 13 14.10 19.23 30.69
C GLU A 13 13.51 17.84 30.34
N PRO A 14 12.52 17.68 29.44
CA PRO A 14 12.06 16.36 29.04
C PRO A 14 13.04 15.62 28.11
N LEU A 15 13.97 16.34 27.46
CA LEU A 15 14.93 15.77 26.50
C LEU A 15 16.19 15.21 27.16
N THR A 16 16.43 15.49 28.44
CA THR A 16 17.65 15.07 29.18
C THR A 16 17.43 13.87 30.12
N LYS A 17 16.20 13.33 30.19
CA LYS A 17 15.89 12.10 30.94
C LYS A 17 16.22 10.85 30.11
N ILE A 18 16.94 9.91 30.72
CA ILE A 18 17.32 8.61 30.14
C ILE A 18 16.10 7.80 29.66
N GLU A 19 14.95 7.94 30.33
CA GLU A 19 13.67 7.33 29.94
C GLU A 19 13.13 7.84 28.59
N THR A 20 13.46 9.07 28.19
CA THR A 20 13.07 9.64 26.89
C THR A 20 13.88 9.03 25.75
N TYR A 21 15.15 8.70 25.99
CA TYR A 21 16.04 8.05 25.00
C TYR A 21 15.61 6.61 24.70
N GLU A 22 15.18 5.84 25.70
CA GLU A 22 14.65 4.49 25.49
C GLU A 22 13.34 4.50 24.68
N ASN A 23 12.46 5.47 24.94
CA ASN A 23 11.20 5.64 24.22
C ASN A 23 11.38 6.11 22.77
N ILE A 24 12.42 6.91 22.48
CA ILE A 24 12.73 7.32 21.11
C ILE A 24 13.41 6.18 20.34
N ALA A 25 14.36 5.48 20.96
CA ALA A 25 15.05 4.35 20.32
C ALA A 25 14.08 3.23 19.92
N THR A 26 13.13 2.89 20.79
CA THR A 26 12.09 1.88 20.52
C THR A 26 11.16 2.29 19.38
N LYS A 27 10.72 3.56 19.33
CA LYS A 27 9.91 4.08 18.22
C LYS A 27 10.64 4.06 16.87
N ILE A 28 11.92 4.45 16.86
CA ILE A 28 12.75 4.40 15.64
C ILE A 28 12.93 2.95 15.18
N ALA A 29 13.24 2.03 16.10
CA ALA A 29 13.36 0.61 15.79
C ALA A 29 12.07 0.04 15.19
N MET A 30 10.91 0.40 15.73
CA MET A 30 9.61 -0.01 15.17
C MET A 30 9.38 0.52 13.76
N ILE A 31 9.70 1.79 13.48
CA ILE A 31 9.59 2.35 12.13
C ILE A 31 10.47 1.55 11.15
N VAL A 32 11.72 1.28 11.53
CA VAL A 32 12.65 0.51 10.70
C VAL A 32 12.08 -0.89 10.42
N ILE A 33 11.53 -1.55 11.44
CA ILE A 33 10.87 -2.87 11.28
C ILE A 33 9.71 -2.78 10.28
N TYR A 34 8.81 -1.80 10.40
CA TYR A 34 7.70 -1.63 9.47
C TYR A 34 8.16 -1.40 8.03
N ILE A 35 9.21 -0.60 7.84
CA ILE A 35 9.79 -0.36 6.51
C ILE A 35 10.39 -1.65 5.96
N ILE A 36 11.14 -2.42 6.75
CA ILE A 36 11.72 -3.70 6.33
C ILE A 36 10.61 -4.67 5.91
N VAL A 37 9.56 -4.80 6.71
CA VAL A 37 8.39 -5.64 6.39
C VAL A 37 7.74 -5.18 5.09
N ALA A 38 7.54 -3.87 4.91
CA ALA A 38 6.99 -3.30 3.69
C ALA A 38 7.81 -3.67 2.44
N LEU A 39 9.14 -3.55 2.53
CA LEU A 39 10.04 -3.90 1.42
C LEU A 39 9.98 -5.39 1.09
N ILE A 40 9.91 -6.26 2.11
CA ILE A 40 9.77 -7.71 1.93
C ILE A 40 8.44 -8.03 1.25
N VAL A 41 7.33 -7.47 1.73
CA VAL A 41 5.99 -7.67 1.16
C VAL A 41 5.94 -7.20 -0.29
N ILE A 42 6.43 -5.99 -0.59
CA ILE A 42 6.48 -5.46 -1.95
C ILE A 42 7.32 -6.37 -2.86
N LYS A 43 8.47 -6.85 -2.38
CA LYS A 43 9.33 -7.76 -3.15
C LYS A 43 8.63 -9.08 -3.45
N ILE A 44 7.93 -9.66 -2.48
CA ILE A 44 7.15 -10.90 -2.66
C ILE A 44 6.04 -10.67 -3.67
N LEU A 45 5.21 -9.64 -3.49
CA LEU A 45 4.09 -9.35 -4.38
C LEU A 45 4.55 -9.05 -5.81
N ASN A 46 5.59 -8.22 -5.99
CA ASN A 46 6.15 -7.95 -7.32
C ASN A 46 6.67 -9.21 -8.00
N LYS A 47 7.30 -10.11 -7.23
CA LYS A 47 7.79 -11.40 -7.72
C LYS A 47 6.63 -12.36 -8.07
N MET A 48 5.51 -12.33 -7.35
CA MET A 48 4.31 -13.10 -7.69
C MET A 48 3.67 -12.58 -8.99
N ILE A 49 3.53 -11.26 -9.12
CA ILE A 49 3.00 -10.61 -10.33
C ILE A 49 3.86 -10.99 -11.55
N GLU A 50 5.18 -10.84 -11.46
CA GLU A 50 6.06 -11.19 -12.58
C GLU A 50 5.96 -12.67 -12.98
N GLN A 51 5.87 -13.58 -12.01
CA GLN A 51 5.75 -15.01 -12.30
C GLN A 51 4.44 -15.34 -13.00
N GLY A 52 3.31 -14.76 -12.55
CA GLY A 52 2.00 -14.95 -13.18
C GLY A 52 1.98 -14.50 -14.65
N PHE A 53 2.65 -13.39 -14.97
CA PHE A 53 2.74 -12.91 -16.36
C PHE A 53 3.81 -13.65 -17.20
N LYS A 54 4.88 -14.17 -16.59
CA LYS A 54 5.89 -14.99 -17.29
C LYS A 54 5.32 -16.34 -17.77
N ILE A 55 4.37 -16.92 -17.04
CA ILE A 55 3.66 -18.15 -17.43
C ILE A 55 2.91 -17.97 -18.76
N GLN A 56 2.31 -16.80 -18.99
CA GLN A 56 1.55 -16.51 -20.21
C GLN A 56 2.44 -16.20 -21.44
N ASN A 57 3.68 -15.72 -21.24
CA ASN A 57 4.55 -15.21 -22.31
C ASN A 57 5.43 -16.27 -23.00
N LYS A 58 5.37 -17.56 -22.62
CA LYS A 58 6.12 -18.63 -23.30
C LYS A 58 5.64 -18.91 -24.74
N SER A 59 4.41 -18.51 -25.11
CA SER A 59 3.77 -18.91 -26.38
C SER A 59 3.81 -17.86 -27.52
N LYS A 60 3.90 -16.54 -27.26
CA LYS A 60 3.81 -15.52 -28.32
C LYS A 60 4.86 -14.41 -28.19
N LYS A 61 5.88 -14.44 -29.06
CA LYS A 61 7.00 -13.45 -29.16
C LYS A 61 6.55 -11.99 -29.39
N SER A 62 5.31 -11.76 -29.83
CA SER A 62 4.82 -10.45 -30.32
C SER A 62 4.32 -9.49 -29.23
N ASN A 63 3.95 -9.93 -28.02
CA ASN A 63 3.29 -9.07 -27.02
C ASN A 63 4.14 -8.58 -25.83
N LYS A 64 5.47 -8.70 -25.89
CA LYS A 64 6.37 -8.38 -24.76
C LYS A 64 6.25 -6.95 -24.21
N LYS A 65 6.05 -5.94 -25.07
CA LYS A 65 5.92 -4.52 -24.63
C LYS A 65 4.61 -4.24 -23.88
N ARG A 66 3.47 -4.75 -24.38
CA ARG A 66 2.15 -4.60 -23.73
C ARG A 66 2.08 -5.36 -22.40
N SER A 67 2.67 -6.55 -22.34
CA SER A 67 2.79 -7.30 -21.09
C SER A 67 3.61 -6.56 -20.04
N LYS A 68 4.73 -5.92 -20.42
CA LYS A 68 5.58 -5.16 -19.49
C LYS A 68 4.89 -3.93 -18.89
N THR A 69 4.10 -3.21 -19.68
CA THR A 69 3.34 -2.05 -19.19
C THR A 69 2.26 -2.48 -18.20
N LEU A 70 1.49 -3.53 -18.50
CA LEU A 70 0.51 -4.08 -17.56
C LEU A 70 1.15 -4.56 -16.25
N ILE A 71 2.28 -5.28 -16.32
CA ILE A 71 3.02 -5.71 -15.13
C ILE A 71 3.40 -4.49 -14.28
N SER A 72 3.98 -3.46 -14.90
CA SER A 72 4.40 -2.25 -14.18
C SER A 72 3.22 -1.50 -13.55
N LEU A 73 2.06 -1.48 -14.22
CA LEU A 73 0.85 -0.84 -13.68
C LEU A 73 0.37 -1.56 -12.42
N VAL A 74 0.26 -2.89 -12.45
CA VAL A 74 -0.18 -3.69 -11.29
C VAL A 74 0.83 -3.58 -10.15
N GLN A 75 2.13 -3.64 -10.44
CA GLN A 75 3.19 -3.47 -9.43
C GLN A 75 3.12 -2.09 -8.75
N ASN A 76 2.85 -1.03 -9.53
CA ASN A 76 2.70 0.31 -8.98
C ASN A 76 1.46 0.45 -8.09
N VAL A 77 0.31 -0.10 -8.50
CA VAL A 77 -0.91 -0.11 -7.69
C VAL A 77 -0.66 -0.83 -6.36
N VAL A 78 -0.07 -2.02 -6.40
CA VAL A 78 0.27 -2.77 -5.19
C VAL A 78 1.25 -2.01 -4.30
N LYS A 79 2.27 -1.40 -4.88
CA LYS A 79 3.23 -0.56 -4.13
C LYS A 79 2.54 0.58 -3.39
N TYR A 80 1.61 1.29 -4.03
CA TYR A 80 0.89 2.38 -3.40
C TYR A 80 -0.04 1.92 -2.28
N ILE A 81 -0.72 0.78 -2.45
CA ILE A 81 -1.56 0.18 -1.39
C ILE A 81 -0.70 -0.18 -0.17
N VAL A 82 0.42 -0.89 -0.38
CA VAL A 82 1.30 -1.27 0.74
C VAL A 82 1.87 -0.05 1.44
N LEU A 83 2.31 0.96 0.67
CA LEU A 83 2.84 2.20 1.22
C LEU A 83 1.79 2.93 2.07
N PHE A 84 0.55 3.01 1.60
CA PHE A 84 -0.56 3.60 2.34
C PHE A 84 -0.80 2.91 3.69
N ILE A 85 -0.82 1.57 3.71
CA ILE A 85 -0.99 0.78 4.93
C ILE A 85 0.16 1.01 5.92
N VAL A 86 1.39 1.06 5.43
CA VAL A 86 2.59 1.24 6.27
C VAL A 86 2.62 2.65 6.87
N ILE A 87 2.32 3.67 6.06
CA ILE A 87 2.27 5.06 6.54
C ILE A 87 1.20 5.22 7.62
N THR A 88 -0.01 4.71 7.39
CA THR A 88 -1.11 4.79 8.38
C THR A 88 -0.79 3.99 9.65
N THR A 89 -0.15 2.83 9.52
CA THR A 89 0.31 2.05 10.69
C THR A 89 1.34 2.82 11.51
N ILE A 90 2.31 3.47 10.83
CA ILE A 90 3.30 4.31 11.50
C ILE A 90 2.59 5.47 12.21
N LEU A 91 1.75 6.24 11.52
CA LEU A 91 0.99 7.35 12.12
C LEU A 91 0.21 6.93 13.37
N SER A 92 -0.49 5.80 13.32
CA SER A 92 -1.23 5.25 14.47
C SER A 92 -0.33 4.98 15.67
N LYS A 93 0.88 4.45 15.46
CA LYS A 93 1.86 4.23 16.53
C LYS A 93 2.40 5.51 17.17
N PHE A 94 2.34 6.63 16.45
CA PHE A 94 2.66 7.96 16.98
C PHE A 94 1.49 8.63 17.70
N GLY A 95 0.35 7.94 17.83
CA GLY A 95 -0.86 8.47 18.48
C GLY A 95 -1.70 9.36 17.57
N ILE A 96 -1.41 9.38 16.26
CA ILE A 96 -2.22 10.11 15.28
C ILE A 96 -3.41 9.22 14.91
N SER A 97 -4.63 9.73 15.09
CA SER A 97 -5.89 9.09 14.69
C SER A 97 -5.91 8.88 13.18
N VAL A 98 -5.98 7.62 12.74
CA VAL A 98 -6.01 7.27 11.30
C VAL A 98 -7.40 6.90 10.81
N GLU A 99 -8.43 6.94 11.66
CA GLU A 99 -9.81 6.61 11.29
C GLU A 99 -10.29 7.47 10.11
N GLY A 100 -10.00 8.78 10.14
CA GLY A 100 -10.34 9.70 9.04
C GLY A 100 -9.59 9.41 7.74
N VAL A 101 -8.33 8.96 7.83
CA VAL A 101 -7.51 8.60 6.67
C VAL A 101 -8.04 7.31 6.04
N ILE A 102 -8.41 6.33 6.86
CA ILE A 102 -8.99 5.07 6.39
C ILE A 102 -10.40 5.31 5.81
N ALA A 103 -11.21 6.16 6.44
CA ALA A 103 -12.53 6.53 5.95
C ALA A 103 -12.47 7.20 4.57
N SER A 104 -11.54 8.15 4.38
CA SER A 104 -11.35 8.81 3.09
C SER A 104 -10.81 7.85 2.01
N ALA A 105 -9.88 6.96 2.36
CA ALA A 105 -9.44 5.89 1.47
C ALA A 105 -10.59 4.95 1.09
N GLY A 106 -11.54 4.71 2.00
CA GLY A 106 -12.77 3.97 1.71
C GLY A 106 -13.61 4.65 0.64
N VAL A 107 -13.85 5.97 0.74
CA VAL A 107 -14.59 6.74 -0.28
C VAL A 107 -13.88 6.72 -1.64
N VAL A 108 -12.55 6.90 -1.66
CA VAL A 108 -11.75 6.79 -2.89
C VAL A 108 -11.87 5.37 -3.48
N GLY A 109 -11.82 4.34 -2.63
CA GLY A 109 -12.00 2.95 -3.02
C GLY A 109 -13.37 2.69 -3.66
N LEU A 110 -14.44 3.27 -3.11
CA LEU A 110 -15.78 3.20 -3.68
C LEU A 110 -15.84 3.87 -5.06
N ALA A 111 -15.24 5.05 -5.22
CA ALA A 111 -15.19 5.75 -6.50
C ALA A 111 -14.47 4.92 -7.58
N VAL A 112 -13.32 4.31 -7.23
CA VAL A 112 -12.59 3.39 -8.12
C VAL A 112 -13.43 2.15 -8.43
N GLY A 113 -14.12 1.60 -7.43
CA GLY A 113 -15.01 0.45 -7.57
C GLY A 113 -16.17 0.72 -8.53
N PHE A 114 -16.81 1.88 -8.41
CA PHE A 114 -17.85 2.31 -9.36
C PHE A 114 -17.29 2.54 -10.77
N GLY A 115 -16.09 3.11 -10.90
CA GLY A 115 -15.41 3.24 -12.19
C GLY A 115 -15.09 1.90 -12.86
N ALA A 116 -14.83 0.86 -12.08
CA ALA A 116 -14.55 -0.50 -12.57
C ALA A 116 -15.82 -1.37 -12.71
N GLN A 117 -17.00 -0.88 -12.31
CA GLN A 117 -18.22 -1.68 -12.22
C GLN A 117 -18.61 -2.32 -13.56
N THR A 118 -18.53 -1.58 -14.67
CA THR A 118 -18.87 -2.11 -16.00
C THR A 118 -17.92 -3.24 -16.40
N ILE A 119 -16.62 -3.12 -16.09
CA ILE A 119 -15.64 -4.18 -16.37
C ILE A 119 -16.02 -5.47 -15.64
N VAL A 120 -16.43 -5.36 -14.37
CA VAL A 120 -16.85 -6.53 -13.59
C VAL A 120 -18.11 -7.16 -14.17
N LYS A 121 -19.10 -6.33 -14.58
CA LYS A 121 -20.33 -6.81 -15.23
C LYS A 121 -20.02 -7.57 -16.52
N ASP A 122 -19.12 -7.04 -17.34
CA ASP A 122 -18.74 -7.64 -18.62
C ASP A 122 -18.05 -9.00 -18.42
N VAL A 123 -17.16 -9.11 -17.42
CA VAL A 123 -16.50 -10.38 -17.09
C VAL A 123 -17.51 -11.43 -16.64
N ILE A 124 -18.46 -11.07 -15.76
CA ILE A 124 -19.49 -11.99 -15.28
C ILE A 124 -20.39 -12.43 -16.45
N THR A 125 -20.82 -11.49 -17.28
CA THR A 125 -21.66 -11.77 -18.45
C THR A 125 -20.94 -12.71 -19.43
N GLY A 126 -19.67 -12.44 -19.72
CA GLY A 126 -18.85 -13.31 -20.58
C GLY A 126 -18.67 -14.72 -20.00
N PHE A 127 -18.48 -14.83 -18.68
CA PHE A 127 -18.42 -16.12 -18.00
C PHE A 127 -19.72 -16.92 -18.17
N PHE A 128 -20.87 -16.30 -17.95
CA PHE A 128 -22.17 -16.96 -18.12
C PHE A 128 -22.45 -17.39 -19.55
N ILE A 129 -22.09 -16.56 -20.55
CA ILE A 129 -22.24 -16.93 -21.96
C ILE A 129 -21.48 -18.22 -22.29
N ILE A 130 -20.22 -18.33 -21.82
CA ILE A 130 -19.40 -19.53 -22.05
C ILE A 130 -19.93 -20.72 -21.25
N PHE A 131 -20.36 -20.49 -20.01
CA PHE A 131 -20.83 -21.54 -19.11
C PHE A 131 -22.15 -22.16 -19.58
N GLU A 132 -23.06 -21.35 -20.11
CA GLU A 132 -24.37 -21.78 -20.59
C GLU A 132 -24.36 -22.24 -22.05
N SER A 133 -23.22 -22.17 -22.76
CA SER A 133 -23.12 -22.41 -24.21
C SER A 133 -24.22 -21.70 -25.00
N GLN A 134 -24.54 -20.45 -24.64
CA GLN A 134 -25.62 -19.66 -25.25
C GLN A 134 -25.42 -19.43 -26.77
N PHE A 135 -24.18 -19.56 -27.25
CA PHE A 135 -23.84 -19.58 -28.67
C PHE A 135 -22.98 -20.82 -28.95
N ASP A 136 -23.65 -21.92 -29.32
CA ASP A 136 -22.99 -23.09 -29.90
C ASP A 136 -22.71 -22.77 -31.38
N VAL A 137 -21.43 -22.78 -31.78
CA VAL A 137 -20.98 -22.60 -33.18
C VAL A 137 -20.27 -23.83 -33.69
#